data_AF-A0A429N5B3-F1
#
_entry.id   AF-A0A429N5B3-F1
#
_cell.length_a   1.000
_cell.length_b   1.000
_cell.length_c   1.000
_cell.angle_alpha   90.00
_cell.angle_beta   90.00
_cell.angle_gamma   90.00
#
_symmetry.space_group_name_H-M   'P 1'
#
loop_
_entity.id
_entity.type
_entity.pdbx_description
1 polymer ?
#
loop_
_entity_poly.entity_id
_entity_poly.type
_entity_poly.pdbx_seq_one_letter_code
_entity_poly.pdbx_strand_id
1 'polypeptide(L)' 'MGVHTPAPLRGRGCAGAVTAELSRAVRASGAREVVLFTDLAHPTGNALHQRLGYRPVSDFAQYDFT' A
#
# COMPACT_ATOMS: atom_id res chain seq x y z
N MET A 1 -8.22 -5.57 3.85
CA MET A 1 -8.41 -6.06 2.47
C MET A 1 -7.29 -5.51 1.61
N GLY A 2 -6.44 -6.35 1.01
CA GLY A 2 -5.21 -5.94 0.32
C GLY A 2 -5.36 -5.87 -1.20
N VAL A 3 -4.46 -5.13 -1.87
CA VAL A 3 -4.39 -5.07 -3.33
C VAL A 3 -3.73 -6.34 -3.85
N HIS A 4 -4.53 -7.27 -4.38
CA HIS A 4 -4.02 -8.47 -5.04
C HIS A 4 -3.79 -8.21 -6.54
N THR A 5 -2.53 -8.24 -6.98
CA THR A 5 -2.21 -8.26 -8.42
C THR A 5 -1.86 -9.70 -8.83
N PRO A 6 -2.63 -10.33 -9.75
CA PRO A 6 -2.33 -11.66 -10.27
C PRO A 6 -0.91 -11.76 -10.84
N ALA A 7 -0.25 -12.91 -10.66
CA ALA A 7 1.16 -13.11 -11.03
C ALA A 7 1.56 -12.65 -12.46
N PRO A 8 0.73 -12.84 -13.51
CA PRO A 8 1.06 -12.38 -14.87
C PRO A 8 1.11 -10.84 -15.04
N LEU A 9 0.53 -10.09 -14.09
CA LEU A 9 0.41 -8.63 -14.14
C LEU A 9 1.37 -7.92 -13.17
N ARG A 10 2.20 -8.69 -12.44
CA ARG A 10 3.24 -8.14 -11.57
C ARG A 10 4.31 -7.42 -12.41
N GLY A 11 4.91 -6.38 -11.84
CA GLY A 11 5.96 -5.60 -12.50
C GLY A 11 5.48 -4.49 -13.45
N ARG A 12 4.16 -4.29 -13.62
CA ARG A 12 3.58 -3.23 -14.47
C ARG A 12 3.16 -1.96 -13.74
N GLY A 13 3.45 -1.86 -12.44
CA GLY A 13 3.09 -0.69 -11.62
C GLY A 13 1.60 -0.57 -11.29
N CYS A 14 0.75 -1.56 -11.63
CA CYS A 14 -0.70 -1.53 -11.38
C CYS A 14 -1.03 -1.28 -9.90
N ALA A 15 -0.35 -1.95 -8.98
CA ALA A 15 -0.52 -1.72 -7.54
C ALA A 15 -0.18 -0.27 -7.15
N GLY A 16 0.84 0.33 -7.77
CA GLY A 16 1.24 1.70 -7.49
C GLY A 16 0.26 2.72 -8.01
N ALA A 17 -0.26 2.51 -9.22
CA ALA A 17 -1.28 3.37 -9.81
C ALA A 17 -2.59 3.36 -9.00
N VAL A 18 -3.06 2.17 -8.59
CA VAL A 18 -4.25 2.03 -7.74
C VAL A 18 -4.04 2.71 -6.39
N THR A 19 -2.90 2.48 -5.74
CA THR A 19 -2.58 3.13 -4.47
C THR A 19 -2.53 4.65 -4.62
N ALA A 20 -1.93 5.17 -5.69
CA ALA A 20 -1.84 6.61 -5.93
C ALA A 20 -3.22 7.26 -6.12
N GLU A 21 -4.07 6.69 -6.97
CA GLU A 21 -5.42 7.23 -7.20
C GLU A 21 -6.29 7.14 -5.95
N LEU A 22 -6.25 6.02 -5.23
CA LEU A 22 -7.00 5.89 -3.97
C LEU A 22 -6.52 6.92 -2.93
N SER A 23 -5.20 7.13 -2.83
CA SER A 23 -4.62 8.13 -1.92
C SER A 23 -5.12 9.54 -2.25
N ARG A 24 -5.22 9.89 -3.54
CA ARG A 24 -5.75 11.20 -3.96
C ARG A 24 -7.23 11.32 -3.62
N ALA A 25 -8.03 10.29 -3.91
CA ALA A 25 -9.47 10.30 -3.63
C ALA A 25 -9.77 10.47 -2.13
N VAL A 26 -9.07 9.73 -1.27
CA VAL A 26 -9.22 9.79 0.19
C VAL A 26 -8.78 11.14 0.75
N ARG A 27 -7.72 11.74 0.21
CA ARG A 27 -7.32 13.12 0.58
C ARG A 27 -8.35 14.16 0.15
N ALA A 28 -8.91 14.01 -1.06
CA ALA A 28 -9.95 14.90 -1.56
C ALA A 28 -11.24 14.83 -0.73
N SER A 29 -11.53 13.69 -0.10
CA SER A 29 -12.65 13.55 0.85
C SER A 29 -12.36 14.12 2.25
N GLY A 30 -11.22 14.80 2.45
CA GLY A 30 -10.90 15.49 3.71
C GLY A 30 -10.09 14.66 4.71
N ALA A 31 -9.57 13.49 4.33
CA ALA A 31 -8.68 12.74 5.20
C ALA A 31 -7.35 13.51 5.41
N ARG A 32 -6.94 13.67 6.67
CA ARG A 32 -5.65 14.29 7.02
C ARG A 32 -4.47 13.39 6.67
N GLU A 33 -4.64 12.09 6.82
CA GLU A 33 -3.59 11.10 6.63
C GLU A 33 -4.16 9.86 5.93
N VAL A 34 -3.33 9.22 5.11
CA VAL A 34 -3.62 7.93 4.49
C VAL A 34 -2.56 6.96 4.99
N VAL A 35 -2.99 5.91 5.66
CA VAL A 35 -2.11 4.88 6.23
C VAL A 35 -2.45 3.55 5.56
N LEU A 36 -1.41 2.81 5.19
CA LEU A 36 -1.53 1.47 4.63
C LEU A 36 -0.62 0.53 5.42
N PHE A 37 -1.04 -0.72 5.52
CA PHE A 37 -0.23 -1.80 6.08
C PHE A 37 0.37 -2.58 4.92
N THR A 38 1.69 -2.77 4.93
CA THR A 38 2.38 -3.66 4.01
C THR A 38 3.02 -4.79 4.80
N ASP A 39 3.17 -5.93 4.15
CA ASP A 39 3.99 -6.99 4.70
C ASP A 39 5.46 -6.58 4.65
N LEU A 40 6.11 -6.59 5.82
CA LEU A 40 7.54 -6.29 6.00
C LEU A 40 8.42 -7.25 5.20
N ALA A 41 7.97 -8.48 4.96
CA ALA A 41 8.69 -9.50 4.19
C ALA A 41 8.71 -9.25 2.67
N HIS A 42 8.03 -8.21 2.17
CA HIS A 42 7.94 -7.89 0.73
C HIS A 42 8.69 -6.58 0.36
N PRO A 43 10.04 -6.55 0.42
CA PRO A 43 10.84 -5.33 0.24
C PRO A 43 10.63 -4.64 -1.12
N THR A 44 10.44 -5.41 -2.20
CA THR A 44 10.16 -4.86 -3.55
C THR A 44 8.82 -4.10 -3.61
N GLY A 45 7.80 -4.58 -2.88
CA GLY A 45 6.52 -3.90 -2.76
C GLY A 45 6.62 -2.65 -1.88
N ASN A 46 7.45 -2.69 -0.84
CA ASN A 46 7.64 -1.56 0.08
C ASN A 46 8.35 -0.38 -0.59
N ALA A 47 9.32 -0.65 -1.46
CA ALA A 47 10.00 0.36 -2.26
C ALA A 47 9.03 1.17 -3.17
N LEU A 48 7.95 0.54 -3.65
CA LEU A 48 6.92 1.22 -4.44
C LEU A 48 6.17 2.27 -3.61
N HIS A 49 5.78 1.93 -2.37
CA HIS A 49 5.08 2.86 -1.47
C HIS A 49 5.96 4.06 -1.11
N GLN A 50 7.25 3.83 -0.85
CA GLN A 50 8.21 4.90 -0.60
C GLN A 50 8.34 5.86 -1.79
N ARG A 51 8.37 5.34 -3.02
CA ARG A 51 8.38 6.17 -4.25
C ARG A 51 7.11 6.99 -4.45
N LEU A 52 5.99 6.55 -3.87
CA LEU A 52 4.71 7.28 -3.87
C LEU A 52 4.62 8.33 -2.75
N GLY A 53 5.67 8.48 -1.92
CA GLY A 53 5.71 9.44 -0.82
C GLY A 53 5.19 8.91 0.53
N TYR A 54 4.93 7.60 0.63
CA TYR A 54 4.67 6.99 1.93
C TYR A 54 5.97 6.85 2.72
N ARG A 55 5.89 7.03 4.04
CA ARG A 55 6.99 6.79 4.97
C ARG A 55 6.63 5.66 5.93
N PRO A 56 7.59 4.81 6.33
CA PRO A 56 7.35 3.87 7.42
C PRO A 56 7.02 4.65 8.70
N VAL A 57 5.96 4.25 9.40
CA VAL A 57 5.50 4.89 10.64
C VAL A 57 5.68 3.97 11.84
N SER A 58 5.28 2.71 11.70
CA SER A 58 5.45 1.68 12.72
C SER A 58 5.28 0.29 12.10
N ASP A 59 5.87 -0.71 12.75
CA ASP A 59 5.61 -2.11 12.45
C ASP A 59 4.35 -2.57 13.20
N PHE A 60 3.56 -3.43 12.58
CA PHE A 60 2.33 -3.97 13.15
C PHE A 60 2.26 -5.47 12.95
N ALA A 61 1.84 -6.20 13.99
CA ALA A 61 1.56 -7.63 13.92
C ALA A 61 0.04 -7.83 13.77
N GLN A 62 -0.36 -8.59 12.76
CA GLN A 62 -1.74 -9.04 12.62
C GLN A 62 -1.88 -10.39 13.33
N TYR A 63 -2.85 -10.49 14.24
CA TYR A 63 -3.22 -11.74 14.91
C TYR A 63 -4.62 -12.14 14.44
N ASP A 64 -4.75 -13.35 13.91
CA ASP A 64 -6.04 -13.97 13.62
C ASP A 64 -6.32 -15.03 14.69
N PHE A 65 -7.38 -14.82 15.46
CA PHE A 65 -7.86 -15.79 16.45
C PHE A 65 -8.97 -16.60 15.81
N THR A 66 -8.61 -17.76 15.26
CA THR A 66 -9.56 -18.79 14.77
C THR A 66 -9.86 -19.82 15.84
#